data_AF-A0A2V8PX41-F1
#
_entry.id   AF-A0A2V8PX41-F1
#
_cell.length_a   1.000
_cell.length_b   1.000
_cell.length_c   1.000
_cell.angle_alpha   90.00
_cell.angle_beta   90.00
_cell.angle_gamma   90.00
#
_symmetry.space_group_name_H-M   'P 1'
#
loop_
_entity.id
_entity.type
_entity.pdbx_description
1 polymer ?
#
loop_
_entity_poly.entity_id
_entity_poly.type
_entity_poly.pdbx_seq_one_letter_code
_entity_poly.pdbx_strand_id
1 'polypeptide(L)'
;SSNYFTPLFGETHIRIAILPDPCFQTEYSGSNVFILYRKAGRVFVTEAIDGFFTRADNAINIDFANLNNEVIIEISTGSGGLHPTLTNHYFTINPHTNRAVPKNIFLGDNGPTNEITSALLMGDPEDYELPAEAFALNVIVSKSLAREISIYAEDDEGKIDDNSCKLTRTILKWDGQVYR
;
A
#
# COMPACT_ATOMS: atom_id res chain seq x y z
N SER A 1 -24.48 -17.49 15.42
CA SER A 1 -24.19 -16.28 14.62
C SER A 1 -22.72 -15.96 14.79
N SER A 2 -21.91 -16.15 13.77
CA SER A 2 -20.51 -15.72 13.80
C SER A 2 -20.49 -14.18 13.78
N ASN A 3 -19.96 -13.58 14.85
CA ASN A 3 -19.69 -12.16 14.91
C ASN A 3 -18.54 -11.85 13.95
N TYR A 4 -18.86 -11.54 12.69
CA TYR A 4 -17.89 -10.94 11.77
C TYR A 4 -17.67 -9.50 12.22
N PHE A 5 -16.58 -9.28 12.97
CA PHE A 5 -16.07 -7.94 13.23
C PHE A 5 -15.46 -7.44 11.92
N THR A 6 -16.14 -6.53 11.21
CA THR A 6 -15.53 -5.84 10.07
C THR A 6 -14.62 -4.77 10.64
N PRO A 7 -13.29 -4.91 10.57
CA PRO A 7 -12.41 -3.89 11.08
C PRO A 7 -12.59 -2.62 10.23
N LEU A 8 -12.96 -1.52 10.88
CA LEU A 8 -13.09 -0.20 10.26
C LEU A 8 -11.82 0.59 10.55
N PHE A 9 -10.99 0.78 9.53
CA PHE A 9 -9.78 1.59 9.60
C PHE A 9 -10.01 2.94 8.91
N GLY A 10 -9.30 3.99 9.32
CA GLY A 10 -9.34 5.32 8.69
C GLY A 10 -9.81 6.45 9.61
N GLU A 11 -10.23 7.57 9.02
CA GLU A 11 -10.67 8.76 9.73
C GLU A 11 -12.20 8.98 9.69
N THR A 12 -12.68 10.13 10.16
CA THR A 12 -14.12 10.42 10.28
C THR A 12 -14.84 10.40 8.93
N HIS A 13 -14.17 10.81 7.84
CA HIS A 13 -14.78 10.93 6.52
C HIS A 13 -14.39 9.81 5.56
N ILE A 14 -13.26 9.14 5.75
CA ILE A 14 -12.79 8.05 4.89
C ILE A 14 -12.53 6.83 5.77
N ARG A 15 -13.21 5.72 5.46
CA ARG A 15 -13.01 4.43 6.13
C ARG A 15 -12.74 3.33 5.13
N ILE A 16 -12.06 2.28 5.55
CA ILE A 16 -11.93 1.04 4.77
C ILE A 16 -12.84 -0.03 5.35
N ALA A 17 -13.47 -0.78 4.46
CA ALA A 17 -14.11 -2.05 4.77
C ALA A 17 -13.38 -3.18 4.02
N ILE A 18 -12.97 -4.20 4.77
CA ILE A 18 -12.39 -5.43 4.22
C ILE A 18 -13.48 -6.49 4.28
N LEU A 19 -13.81 -7.07 3.13
CA LEU A 19 -14.81 -8.13 3.02
C LEU A 19 -14.12 -9.43 2.59
N PRO A 20 -14.16 -10.48 3.43
CA PRO A 20 -13.71 -11.81 3.01
C PRO A 20 -14.45 -12.28 1.76
N ASP A 21 -13.69 -12.69 0.75
CA ASP A 21 -14.19 -13.24 -0.50
C ASP A 21 -13.64 -14.66 -0.71
N PRO A 22 -14.43 -15.70 -0.39
CA PRO A 22 -14.02 -17.09 -0.55
C PRO A 22 -13.95 -17.54 -2.02
N CYS A 23 -14.44 -16.73 -2.97
CA CYS A 23 -14.41 -17.05 -4.40
C CYS A 23 -13.11 -16.63 -5.07
N PHE A 24 -12.35 -15.70 -4.47
CA PHE A 24 -11.10 -15.21 -5.05
C PHE A 24 -9.96 -16.25 -4.96
N GLN A 25 -9.83 -16.92 -3.81
CA GLN A 25 -8.88 -18.02 -3.64
C GLN A 25 -9.38 -19.00 -2.56
N THR A 26 -9.35 -20.30 -2.87
CA THR A 26 -9.97 -21.33 -2.00
C THR A 26 -9.07 -21.81 -0.86
N GLU A 27 -7.76 -21.58 -0.95
CA GLU A 27 -6.76 -22.10 0.01
C GLU A 27 -6.33 -21.08 1.08
N TYR A 28 -6.56 -19.79 0.83
CA TYR A 28 -6.24 -18.69 1.76
C TYR A 28 -7.42 -17.72 1.82
N SER A 29 -7.55 -16.98 2.93
CA SER A 29 -8.64 -16.00 3.12
C SER A 29 -8.49 -14.83 2.14
N GLY A 30 -9.05 -14.99 0.94
CA GLY A 30 -9.21 -13.90 -0.03
C GLY A 30 -10.10 -12.80 0.52
N SER A 31 -9.90 -11.56 0.11
CA SER A 31 -10.72 -10.42 0.53
C SER A 31 -10.75 -9.32 -0.51
N ASN A 32 -11.83 -8.56 -0.53
CA ASN A 32 -11.99 -7.32 -1.29
C ASN A 32 -11.87 -6.12 -0.35
N VAL A 33 -11.34 -5.01 -0.86
CA VAL A 33 -11.15 -3.78 -0.07
C VAL A 33 -11.99 -2.67 -0.66
N PHE A 34 -12.80 -2.03 0.19
CA PHE A 34 -13.67 -0.93 -0.20
C PHE A 34 -13.33 0.34 0.57
N ILE A 35 -13.25 1.46 -0.15
CA ILE A 35 -13.19 2.80 0.42
C ILE A 35 -14.61 3.33 0.61
N LEU A 36 -14.94 3.69 1.85
CA LEU A 36 -16.19 4.32 2.27
C LEU A 36 -15.94 5.80 2.53
N TYR A 37 -16.43 6.67 1.64
CA TYR A 37 -16.32 8.12 1.80
C TYR A 37 -17.65 8.73 2.25
N ARG A 38 -17.65 9.43 3.39
CA ARG A 38 -18.84 10.07 3.97
C ARG A 38 -18.83 11.57 3.69
N LYS A 39 -19.87 12.07 3.01
CA LYS A 39 -20.07 13.49 2.73
C LYS A 39 -21.56 13.85 2.72
N ALA A 40 -21.92 14.94 3.41
CA ALA A 40 -23.29 15.47 3.46
C ALA A 40 -24.35 14.41 3.82
N GLY A 41 -24.06 13.56 4.82
CA GLY A 41 -24.96 12.51 5.28
C GLY A 41 -25.09 11.30 4.34
N ARG A 42 -24.32 11.24 3.26
CA ARG A 42 -24.27 10.11 2.32
C ARG A 42 -22.95 9.37 2.43
N VAL A 43 -22.97 8.08 2.10
CA VAL A 43 -21.77 7.24 1.97
C VAL A 43 -21.62 6.85 0.51
N PHE A 44 -20.45 7.13 -0.04
CA PHE A 44 -20.02 6.72 -1.36
C PHE A 44 -19.05 5.55 -1.20
N VAL A 45 -19.31 4.47 -1.93
CA VAL A 45 -18.52 3.24 -1.85
C VAL A 45 -17.75 3.08 -3.14
N THR A 46 -16.45 2.78 -3.03
CA THR A 46 -15.58 2.43 -4.14
C THR A 46 -14.86 1.14 -3.80
N GLU A 47 -14.93 0.16 -4.69
CA GLU A 47 -14.04 -1.00 -4.63
C GLU A 47 -12.63 -0.56 -5.02
N ALA A 48 -11.69 -0.71 -4.09
CA ALA A 48 -10.31 -0.28 -4.24
C ALA A 48 -9.40 -1.44 -4.66
N ILE A 49 -9.63 -2.63 -4.10
CA ILE A 49 -8.89 -3.85 -4.43
C ILE A 49 -9.92 -4.95 -4.66
N ASP A 50 -9.97 -5.44 -5.89
CA ASP A 50 -10.76 -6.59 -6.34
C ASP A 50 -9.92 -7.85 -6.15
N GLY A 51 -9.97 -8.36 -4.93
CA GLY A 51 -9.28 -9.57 -4.50
C GLY A 51 -7.82 -9.36 -4.13
N PHE A 52 -7.50 -9.63 -2.87
CA PHE A 52 -6.14 -9.91 -2.41
C PHE A 52 -6.15 -11.11 -1.46
N PHE A 53 -5.02 -11.78 -1.32
CA PHE A 53 -4.82 -12.83 -0.34
C PHE A 53 -3.53 -12.58 0.42
N THR A 54 -3.47 -13.07 1.66
CA THR A 54 -2.32 -12.88 2.53
C THR A 54 -2.23 -13.99 3.56
N ARG A 55 -1.01 -14.25 4.04
CA ARG A 55 -0.73 -15.08 5.21
C ARG A 55 -0.35 -14.26 6.44
N ALA A 56 -0.35 -12.93 6.34
CA ALA A 56 0.01 -12.03 7.43
C ALA A 56 -1.22 -11.67 8.30
N ASP A 57 -1.02 -11.60 9.62
CA ASP A 57 -2.11 -11.29 10.57
C ASP A 57 -2.63 -9.84 10.44
N ASN A 58 -1.79 -8.89 10.02
CA ASN A 58 -2.12 -7.47 9.80
C ASN A 58 -1.90 -7.06 8.34
N ALA A 59 -2.54 -7.78 7.44
CA ALA A 59 -2.23 -7.65 6.02
C ALA A 59 -2.68 -6.35 5.36
N ILE A 60 -3.49 -5.52 6.03
CA ILE A 60 -3.93 -4.24 5.48
C ILE A 60 -3.59 -3.10 6.44
N ASN A 61 -2.95 -2.06 5.88
CA ASN A 61 -2.78 -0.76 6.54
C ASN A 61 -3.43 0.35 5.69
N ILE A 62 -3.75 1.47 6.32
CA ILE A 62 -4.21 2.69 5.67
C ILE A 62 -3.43 3.88 6.21
N ASP A 63 -2.97 4.74 5.32
CA ASP A 63 -2.40 6.03 5.68
C ASP A 63 -2.91 7.14 4.75
N PHE A 64 -2.69 8.39 5.16
CA PHE A 64 -3.21 9.58 4.50
C PHE A 64 -2.14 10.65 4.35
N ALA A 65 -2.04 11.20 3.14
CA ALA A 65 -1.21 12.37 2.86
C ALA A 65 -2.04 13.51 2.28
N ASN A 66 -1.56 14.74 2.45
CA ASN A 66 -2.10 15.90 1.75
C ASN A 66 -1.17 16.26 0.58
N LEU A 67 -1.73 16.40 -0.61
CA LEU A 67 -1.02 16.87 -1.80
C LEU A 67 -1.90 17.84 -2.57
N ASN A 68 -1.49 19.10 -2.70
CA ASN A 68 -2.20 20.11 -3.52
C ASN A 68 -3.70 20.23 -3.20
N ASN A 69 -4.07 20.27 -1.92
CA ASN A 69 -5.46 20.27 -1.42
C ASN A 69 -6.27 18.99 -1.69
N GLU A 70 -5.63 17.93 -2.17
CA GLU A 70 -6.20 16.59 -2.25
C GLU A 70 -5.72 15.73 -1.09
N VAL A 71 -6.60 14.87 -0.59
CA VAL A 71 -6.21 13.79 0.31
C VAL A 71 -5.82 12.58 -0.54
N ILE A 72 -4.58 12.16 -0.40
CA ILE A 72 -4.10 10.88 -0.89
C ILE A 72 -4.40 9.83 0.17
N ILE A 73 -4.99 8.72 -0.26
CA ILE A 73 -5.31 7.56 0.54
C ILE A 73 -4.36 6.46 0.10
N GLU A 74 -3.53 5.96 1.01
CA GLU A 74 -2.71 4.76 0.80
C GLU A 74 -3.43 3.56 1.40
N ILE A 75 -3.48 2.46 0.66
CA ILE A 75 -3.90 1.15 1.15
C ILE A 75 -2.73 0.20 0.93
N SER A 76 -2.11 -0.25 2.02
CA SER A 76 -0.97 -1.16 1.98
C SER A 76 -1.46 -2.59 2.16
N THR A 77 -1.05 -3.51 1.29
CA THR A 77 -1.32 -4.95 1.40
C THR A 77 -0.01 -5.73 1.57
N GLY A 78 0.12 -6.44 2.69
CA GLY A 78 1.29 -7.26 2.98
C GLY A 78 1.09 -8.71 2.50
N SER A 79 2.10 -9.28 1.86
CA SER A 79 2.21 -10.72 1.64
C SER A 79 3.01 -11.33 2.79
N GLY A 80 2.46 -12.36 3.45
CA GLY A 80 3.19 -13.15 4.44
C GLY A 80 3.98 -14.27 3.78
N GLY A 81 5.06 -14.75 4.39
CA GLY A 81 5.87 -15.85 3.84
C GLY A 81 7.33 -15.74 4.21
N LEU A 82 8.18 -16.53 3.53
CA LEU A 82 9.64 -16.48 3.69
C LEU A 82 10.26 -15.22 3.07
N HIS A 83 9.61 -14.65 2.06
CA HIS A 83 10.00 -13.41 1.39
C HIS A 83 8.79 -12.48 1.37
N PRO A 84 8.51 -11.79 2.49
CA PRO A 84 7.35 -10.93 2.58
C PRO A 84 7.51 -9.71 1.67
N THR A 85 6.41 -9.33 1.03
CA THR A 85 6.33 -8.11 0.22
C THR A 85 5.24 -7.20 0.74
N LEU A 86 5.35 -5.91 0.45
CA LEU A 86 4.33 -4.92 0.70
C LEU A 86 3.95 -4.29 -0.64
N THR A 87 2.66 -4.17 -0.90
CA THR A 87 2.13 -3.48 -2.08
C THR A 87 1.24 -2.34 -1.62
N ASN A 88 1.60 -1.10 -1.97
CA ASN A 88 0.82 0.08 -1.65
C ASN A 88 -0.01 0.54 -2.85
N HIS A 89 -1.30 0.77 -2.65
CA HIS A 89 -2.22 1.31 -3.65
C HIS A 89 -2.69 2.71 -3.24
N TYR A 90 -2.69 3.65 -4.19
CA TYR A 90 -2.97 5.06 -3.92
C TYR A 90 -4.25 5.54 -4.60
N PHE A 91 -5.04 6.29 -3.85
CA PHE A 91 -6.32 6.83 -4.31
C PHE A 91 -6.49 8.29 -3.91
N THR A 92 -7.38 9.00 -4.60
CA THR A 92 -7.91 10.30 -4.19
C THR A 92 -9.43 10.31 -4.37
N ILE A 93 -10.13 11.26 -3.76
CA ILE A 93 -11.58 11.42 -3.94
C ILE A 93 -11.85 12.35 -5.12
N ASN A 94 -12.53 11.86 -6.15
CA ASN A 94 -13.02 12.70 -7.22
C ASN A 94 -14.12 13.63 -6.68
N PRO A 95 -13.97 14.97 -6.74
CA PRO A 95 -14.91 15.90 -6.12
C PRO A 95 -16.30 15.93 -6.79
N HIS A 96 -16.41 15.47 -8.03
CA HIS A 96 -17.66 15.44 -8.79
C HIS A 96 -18.50 14.19 -8.44
N THR A 97 -17.87 13.03 -8.36
CA THR A 97 -18.55 11.75 -8.09
C THR A 97 -18.56 11.38 -6.61
N ASN A 98 -17.66 11.99 -5.82
CA ASN A 98 -17.36 11.63 -4.43
C ASN A 98 -16.92 10.17 -4.27
N ARG A 99 -16.41 9.55 -5.34
CA ARG A 99 -15.84 8.20 -5.32
C ARG A 99 -14.32 8.29 -5.30
N ALA A 100 -13.69 7.28 -4.72
CA ALA A 100 -12.25 7.13 -4.83
C ALA A 100 -11.89 6.82 -6.29
N VAL A 101 -10.76 7.33 -6.75
CA VAL A 101 -10.17 7.04 -8.05
C VAL A 101 -8.67 6.80 -7.88
N PRO A 102 -8.04 5.94 -8.69
CA PRO A 102 -6.60 5.72 -8.66
C PRO A 102 -5.82 7.05 -8.76
N LYS A 103 -4.80 7.20 -7.91
CA LYS A 103 -3.88 8.34 -7.93
C LYS A 103 -2.52 7.85 -8.42
N ASN A 104 -2.26 8.03 -9.71
CA ASN A 104 -1.05 7.51 -10.35
C ASN A 104 0.15 8.40 -10.00
N ILE A 105 0.94 7.99 -9.01
CA ILE A 105 2.11 8.72 -8.51
C ILE A 105 3.43 7.99 -8.74
N PHE A 106 3.44 6.85 -9.43
CA PHE A 106 4.65 6.12 -9.80
C PHE A 106 4.74 5.93 -11.31
N LEU A 107 5.96 5.82 -11.83
CA LEU A 107 6.22 5.33 -13.17
C LEU A 107 6.27 3.79 -13.14
N GLY A 108 5.32 3.14 -13.81
CA GLY A 108 5.33 1.70 -14.04
C GLY A 108 5.78 1.36 -15.47
N ASP A 109 6.03 0.08 -15.72
CA ASP A 109 6.51 -0.42 -17.02
C ASP A 109 5.57 -0.09 -18.19
N ASN A 110 4.27 -0.01 -17.92
CA ASN A 110 3.23 0.28 -18.90
C ASN A 110 2.68 1.71 -18.79
N GLY A 111 3.41 2.61 -18.12
CA GLY A 111 3.01 3.99 -17.88
C GLY A 111 2.69 4.29 -16.40
N PRO A 112 2.15 5.48 -16.09
CA PRO A 112 1.89 5.88 -14.72
C PRO A 112 0.92 4.94 -14.00
N THR A 113 1.27 4.53 -12.79
CA THR A 113 0.49 3.59 -11.96
C THR A 113 0.24 4.17 -10.56
N ASN A 114 -0.83 3.71 -9.92
CA ASN A 114 -1.17 4.02 -8.53
C ASN A 114 -0.70 2.94 -7.55
N GLU A 115 0.17 2.04 -7.99
CA GLU A 115 0.61 0.89 -7.21
C GLU A 115 2.14 0.82 -7.20
N ILE A 116 2.70 0.38 -6.07
CA ILE A 116 4.10 0.03 -5.97
C ILE A 116 4.31 -1.13 -4.99
N THR A 117 5.22 -2.03 -5.32
CA THR A 117 5.56 -3.21 -4.51
C THR A 117 7.04 -3.19 -4.13
N SER A 118 7.33 -3.68 -2.93
CA SER A 118 8.70 -3.90 -2.46
C SER A 118 8.74 -5.14 -1.59
N ALA A 119 9.85 -5.88 -1.67
CA ALA A 119 10.23 -6.79 -0.60
C ALA A 119 10.38 -6.00 0.71
N LEU A 120 9.97 -6.61 1.82
CA LEU A 120 10.25 -6.12 3.17
C LEU A 120 11.57 -6.72 3.64
N LEU A 121 12.39 -5.91 4.28
CA LEU A 121 13.57 -6.42 4.99
C LEU A 121 13.11 -7.17 6.24
N MET A 122 13.69 -8.33 6.50
CA MET A 122 13.39 -9.12 7.70
C MET A 122 14.12 -8.61 8.95
N GLY A 123 15.22 -7.87 8.76
CA GLY A 123 16.00 -7.19 9.80
C GLY A 123 15.91 -5.67 9.70
N ASP A 124 16.60 -4.99 10.60
CA ASP A 124 16.69 -3.53 10.55
C ASP A 124 17.65 -3.11 9.41
N PRO A 125 17.45 -1.95 8.76
CA PRO A 125 18.32 -1.50 7.68
C PRO A 125 19.82 -1.51 8.04
N GLU A 126 20.17 -1.21 9.29
CA GLU A 126 21.54 -1.20 9.79
C GLU A 126 22.23 -2.58 9.73
N ASP A 127 21.46 -3.67 9.88
CA ASP A 127 21.96 -5.05 9.77
C ASP A 127 22.51 -5.36 8.38
N TYR A 128 22.12 -4.56 7.37
CA TYR A 128 22.50 -4.69 5.97
C TYR A 128 23.41 -3.53 5.49
N GLU A 129 24.01 -2.78 6.42
CA GLU A 129 24.84 -1.60 6.13
C GLU A 129 24.08 -0.49 5.36
N LEU A 130 22.75 -0.42 5.54
CA LEU A 130 21.90 0.62 4.94
C LEU A 130 21.64 1.76 5.94
N PRO A 131 21.30 2.98 5.44
CA PRO A 131 20.84 4.06 6.32
C PRO A 131 19.61 3.66 7.12
N ALA A 132 19.49 4.16 8.37
CA ALA A 132 18.38 3.81 9.26
C ALA A 132 16.99 4.12 8.68
N GLU A 133 16.89 5.12 7.80
CA GLU A 133 15.66 5.49 7.09
C GLU A 133 15.33 4.62 5.87
N ALA A 134 16.17 3.62 5.54
CA ALA A 134 16.00 2.78 4.35
C ALA A 134 14.91 1.70 4.51
N PHE A 135 13.92 1.92 5.36
CA PHE A 135 12.75 1.06 5.43
C PHE A 135 12.03 1.02 4.06
N ALA A 136 11.53 -0.17 3.73
CA ALA A 136 10.78 -0.39 2.49
C ALA A 136 9.47 0.43 2.51
N LEU A 137 9.18 1.09 1.38
CA LEU A 137 7.87 1.67 1.06
C LEU A 137 7.24 2.59 2.12
N ASN A 138 8.04 3.37 2.82
CA ASN A 138 7.55 4.44 3.68
C ASN A 138 7.22 5.71 2.88
N VAL A 139 6.13 5.69 2.11
CA VAL A 139 5.77 6.77 1.17
C VAL A 139 5.08 7.93 1.86
N ILE A 140 4.27 7.69 2.89
CA ILE A 140 3.60 8.75 3.65
C ILE A 140 4.35 8.98 4.96
N VAL A 141 4.92 10.18 5.11
CA VAL A 141 5.64 10.60 6.31
C VAL A 141 5.01 11.89 6.83
N SER A 142 4.54 11.87 8.07
CA SER A 142 3.92 13.04 8.72
C SER A 142 2.80 13.67 7.87
N LYS A 143 1.94 12.85 7.26
CA LYS A 143 0.82 13.26 6.40
C LYS A 143 1.24 13.95 5.09
N SER A 144 2.47 13.73 4.63
CA SER A 144 2.98 14.23 3.34
C SER A 144 3.66 13.10 2.59
N LEU A 145 3.83 13.26 1.28
CA LEU A 145 4.65 12.34 0.48
C LEU A 145 6.13 12.50 0.85
N ALA A 146 6.80 11.39 1.12
CA ALA A 146 8.23 11.33 1.39
C ALA A 146 9.01 11.81 0.15
N ARG A 147 10.08 12.56 0.36
CA ARG A 147 10.90 13.07 -0.74
C ARG A 147 11.60 11.93 -1.51
N GLU A 148 12.04 10.92 -0.78
CA GLU A 148 12.70 9.74 -1.30
C GLU A 148 12.15 8.51 -0.60
N ILE A 149 12.05 7.40 -1.32
CA ILE A 149 11.58 6.11 -0.78
C ILE A 149 12.53 5.01 -1.25
N SER A 150 12.67 3.97 -0.43
CA SER A 150 13.42 2.77 -0.80
C SER A 150 12.44 1.69 -1.23
N ILE A 151 12.73 1.06 -2.37
CA ILE A 151 12.12 -0.19 -2.78
C ILE A 151 13.19 -1.26 -2.93
N TYR A 152 12.80 -2.50 -2.68
CA TYR A 152 13.63 -3.68 -2.76
C TYR A 152 12.98 -4.68 -3.69
N ALA A 153 13.75 -5.22 -4.62
CA ALA A 153 13.32 -6.27 -5.51
C ALA A 153 14.28 -7.45 -5.40
N GLU A 154 13.76 -8.67 -5.50
CA GLU A 154 14.60 -9.87 -5.59
C GLU A 154 15.42 -9.86 -6.87
N ASP A 155 16.71 -10.15 -6.73
CA ASP A 155 17.70 -10.09 -7.79
C ASP A 155 18.87 -11.00 -7.43
N ASP A 156 19.19 -11.99 -8.28
CA ASP A 156 20.29 -12.94 -8.05
C ASP A 156 21.67 -12.24 -7.94
N GLU A 157 21.78 -11.04 -8.52
CA GLU A 157 22.95 -10.17 -8.46
C GLU A 157 22.85 -9.10 -7.37
N GLY A 158 21.76 -9.12 -6.59
CA GLY A 158 21.49 -8.24 -5.46
C GLY A 158 22.60 -8.26 -4.42
N LYS A 159 22.85 -7.09 -3.81
CA LYS A 159 23.93 -6.87 -2.84
C LYS A 159 23.50 -7.01 -1.39
N ILE A 160 22.19 -7.00 -1.14
CA ILE A 160 21.61 -7.16 0.19
C ILE A 160 21.24 -8.64 0.32
N ASP A 161 21.86 -9.35 1.24
CA ASP A 161 21.48 -10.73 1.59
C ASP A 161 20.53 -10.68 2.78
N ASP A 162 19.24 -10.85 2.51
CA ASP A 162 18.20 -10.95 3.52
C ASP A 162 17.68 -12.38 3.62
N ASN A 163 18.22 -13.15 4.57
CA ASN A 163 17.86 -14.53 4.84
C ASN A 163 17.89 -15.44 3.59
N SER A 164 19.02 -15.42 2.86
CA SER A 164 19.20 -16.17 1.60
C SER A 164 18.41 -15.66 0.41
N CYS A 165 17.71 -14.52 0.55
CA CYS A 165 17.16 -13.76 -0.56
C CYS A 165 18.08 -12.60 -0.89
N LYS A 166 18.49 -12.50 -2.15
CA LYS A 166 19.29 -11.37 -2.60
C LYS A 166 18.38 -10.28 -3.12
N LEU A 167 18.57 -9.07 -2.60
CA LEU A 167 17.77 -7.91 -2.93
C LEU A 167 18.63 -6.81 -3.57
N THR A 168 18.04 -6.14 -4.56
CA THR A 168 18.52 -4.88 -5.11
C THR A 168 17.67 -3.73 -4.58
N ARG A 169 18.32 -2.73 -3.99
CA ARG A 169 17.66 -1.50 -3.53
C ARG A 169 17.62 -0.46 -4.65
N THR A 170 16.44 0.08 -4.89
CA THR A 170 16.23 1.26 -5.74
C THR A 170 15.69 2.40 -4.89
N ILE A 171 16.22 3.62 -5.09
CA ILE A 171 15.73 4.83 -4.42
C ILE A 171 14.91 5.61 -5.44
N LEU A 172 13.62 5.78 -5.17
CA LEU A 172 12.75 6.63 -5.98
C LEU A 172 12.60 8.01 -5.34
N LYS A 173 12.57 9.04 -6.17
CA LYS A 173 12.50 10.45 -5.74
C LYS A 173 11.23 11.11 -6.23
N TRP A 174 10.55 11.81 -5.33
CA TRP A 174 9.40 12.63 -5.66
C TRP A 174 9.83 13.91 -6.38
N ASP A 175 9.30 14.14 -7.58
CA ASP A 175 9.59 15.33 -8.39
C ASP A 175 8.50 16.41 -8.34
N GLY A 176 7.41 16.17 -7.61
CA GLY A 176 6.20 17.01 -7.57
C GLY A 176 5.00 16.45 -8.34
N GLN A 177 5.18 15.41 -9.13
CA GLN A 177 4.16 14.74 -9.94
C GLN A 177 4.20 13.22 -9.80
N VAL A 178 5.39 12.62 -9.89
CA VAL A 178 5.61 11.17 -9.80
C VAL A 178 6.92 10.84 -9.06
N TYR A 179 7.01 9.62 -8.56
CA TYR A 179 8.25 9.00 -8.12
C TYR A 179 9.01 8.40 -9.33
N ARG A 180 10.32 8.66 -9.39
CA ARG A 180 11.23 8.19 -10.45
C ARG A 180 12.62 7.88 -9.91
#